data_AF-A0A2H0AAD9-F1
#
_entry.id   AF-A0A2H0AAD9-F1
#
_cell.length_a   1.000
_cell.length_b   1.000
_cell.length_c   1.000
_cell.angle_alpha   90.00
_cell.angle_beta   90.00
_cell.angle_gamma   90.00
#
_symmetry.space_group_name_H-M   'P 1'
#
loop_
_entity.id
_entity.type
_entity.pdbx_description
1 polymer ?
#
loop_
_entity_poly.entity_id
_entity_poly.type
_entity_poly.pdbx_seq_one_letter_code
_entity_poly.pdbx_strand_id
1 'polypeptide(L)'
;MTRPPWVSGPGEILQHGLSLLRKDSDVNRRLAMISIDNAVELMIKTYLGLPKRVTKINLSRREYLEICESFPQLLDALEQHAADKLNGIDLGEIEWYHRVRNELYHQGNGLTVERDKVKVYAELAKLLFKNLFGFDLQIPEGEGTDVLREFLVAWLKLAKTISAFTIKQGYSYSFSRRFSSKLADILVSQGLIDRITAIEIENLWQIRNKVVHGIDDYKTSLNPETVKKVNAITQQLERKLSEVE
;
A
#
# COMPACT_ATOMS: atom_id res chain seq x y z
N MET A 1 3.47 -5.27 -23.26
CA MET A 1 4.16 -6.41 -22.62
C MET A 1 3.13 -7.43 -22.20
N THR A 2 3.34 -8.71 -22.53
CA THR A 2 2.50 -9.82 -22.04
C THR A 2 2.69 -9.97 -20.53
N ARG A 3 1.59 -10.05 -19.78
CA ARG A 3 1.66 -10.24 -18.33
C ARG A 3 2.28 -11.60 -18.02
N PRO A 4 3.24 -11.68 -17.07
CA PRO A 4 3.76 -12.96 -16.64
C PRO A 4 2.66 -13.83 -16.03
N PRO A 5 2.70 -15.16 -16.24
CA PRO A 5 1.62 -16.06 -15.85
C PRO A 5 1.39 -16.11 -14.34
N TRP A 6 2.42 -15.89 -13.52
CA TRP A 6 2.28 -15.88 -12.05
C TRP A 6 1.47 -14.71 -11.50
N VAL A 7 1.28 -13.65 -12.30
CA VAL A 7 0.52 -12.46 -11.89
C VAL A 7 -0.99 -12.70 -12.00
N SER A 8 -1.43 -13.67 -12.82
CA SER A 8 -2.85 -13.87 -13.12
C SER A 8 -3.65 -14.34 -11.91
N GLY A 9 -3.14 -15.29 -11.12
CA GLY A 9 -3.83 -15.85 -9.96
C GLY A 9 -4.25 -14.80 -8.92
N PRO A 10 -3.31 -14.09 -8.26
CA PRO A 10 -3.66 -13.03 -7.32
C PRO A 10 -4.44 -11.88 -7.97
N GLY A 11 -4.16 -11.57 -9.25
CA GLY A 11 -4.87 -10.54 -9.99
C GLY A 11 -6.34 -10.85 -10.22
N GLU A 12 -6.67 -12.09 -10.56
CA GLU A 12 -8.04 -12.57 -10.79
C GLU A 12 -8.87 -12.50 -9.50
N ILE A 13 -8.31 -12.94 -8.37
CA ILE A 13 -8.99 -12.88 -7.07
C ILE A 13 -9.24 -11.42 -6.68
N LEU A 14 -8.25 -10.54 -6.85
CA LEU A 14 -8.44 -9.11 -6.56
C LEU A 14 -9.52 -8.50 -7.48
N GLN A 15 -9.51 -8.81 -8.78
CA GLN A 15 -10.55 -8.38 -9.72
C GLN A 15 -11.94 -8.87 -9.31
N HIS A 16 -12.05 -10.11 -8.83
CA HIS A 16 -13.30 -10.65 -8.32
C HIS A 16 -13.79 -9.88 -7.08
N GLY A 17 -12.92 -9.62 -6.11
CA GLY A 17 -13.23 -8.82 -4.93
C GLY A 17 -13.71 -7.40 -5.28
N LEU A 18 -13.04 -6.74 -6.22
CA LEU A 18 -13.47 -5.44 -6.75
C LEU A 18 -14.82 -5.53 -7.46
N SER A 19 -15.08 -6.61 -8.20
CA SER A 19 -16.35 -6.81 -8.89
C SER A 19 -17.54 -6.97 -7.94
N LEU A 20 -17.31 -7.61 -6.78
CA LEU A 20 -18.29 -7.73 -5.71
C LEU A 20 -18.55 -6.36 -5.08
N LEU A 21 -17.51 -5.59 -4.80
CA LEU A 21 -17.64 -4.23 -4.27
C LEU A 21 -18.45 -3.31 -5.21
N ARG A 22 -18.43 -3.53 -6.52
CA ARG A 22 -19.29 -2.79 -7.46
C ARG A 22 -20.78 -3.10 -7.28
N LYS A 23 -21.12 -4.33 -6.93
CA LYS A 23 -22.50 -4.77 -6.67
C LYS A 23 -22.83 -4.55 -5.20
N ASP A 24 -22.96 -3.30 -4.79
CA ASP A 24 -23.01 -2.95 -3.36
C ASP A 24 -24.16 -3.65 -2.60
N SER A 25 -23.81 -4.54 -1.66
CA SER A 25 -24.71 -5.17 -0.70
C SER A 25 -23.90 -5.66 0.49
N ASP A 26 -24.53 -5.88 1.64
CA ASP A 26 -23.82 -6.32 2.84
C ASP A 26 -23.12 -7.68 2.66
N VAL A 27 -23.73 -8.58 1.89
CA VAL A 27 -23.13 -9.86 1.49
C VAL A 27 -21.93 -9.62 0.58
N ASN A 28 -22.09 -8.77 -0.44
CA ASN A 28 -21.01 -8.50 -1.40
C ASN A 28 -19.84 -7.74 -0.77
N ARG A 29 -20.08 -6.84 0.20
CA ARG A 29 -19.01 -6.16 0.95
C ARG A 29 -18.20 -7.15 1.78
N ARG A 30 -18.87 -8.10 2.45
CA ARG A 30 -18.19 -9.18 3.19
C ARG A 30 -17.37 -10.06 2.25
N LEU A 31 -17.97 -10.54 1.16
CA LEU A 31 -17.27 -11.38 0.18
C LEU A 31 -16.14 -10.64 -0.52
N ALA A 32 -16.31 -9.34 -0.79
CA ALA A 32 -15.26 -8.48 -1.34
C ALA A 32 -14.08 -8.38 -0.36
N MET A 33 -14.34 -8.07 0.91
CA MET A 33 -13.30 -7.99 1.95
C MET A 33 -12.49 -9.28 2.04
N ILE A 34 -13.18 -10.43 2.07
CA ILE A 34 -12.55 -11.76 2.08
C ILE A 34 -11.72 -11.99 0.82
N SER A 35 -12.27 -11.70 -0.35
CA SER A 35 -11.58 -11.91 -1.62
C SER A 35 -10.34 -11.03 -1.75
N ILE A 36 -10.44 -9.77 -1.33
CA ILE A 36 -9.32 -8.82 -1.34
C ILE A 36 -8.21 -9.31 -0.40
N ASP A 37 -8.54 -9.74 0.81
CA ASP A 37 -7.55 -10.26 1.76
C ASP A 37 -6.85 -11.53 1.25
N ASN A 38 -7.63 -12.47 0.70
CA ASN A 38 -7.09 -13.68 0.08
C ASN A 38 -6.19 -13.35 -1.11
N ALA A 39 -6.54 -12.33 -1.88
CA ALA A 39 -5.69 -11.84 -2.96
C ALA A 39 -4.37 -11.29 -2.40
N VAL A 40 -4.40 -10.47 -1.35
CA VAL A 40 -3.18 -9.94 -0.69
C VAL A 40 -2.29 -11.08 -0.20
N GLU A 41 -2.84 -12.05 0.54
CA GLU A 41 -2.09 -13.22 1.00
C GLU A 41 -1.46 -13.98 -0.18
N LEU A 42 -2.23 -14.23 -1.24
CA LEU A 42 -1.73 -14.91 -2.43
C LEU A 42 -0.67 -14.10 -3.18
N MET A 43 -0.77 -12.77 -3.22
CA MET A 43 0.24 -11.90 -3.82
C MET A 43 1.59 -12.06 -3.11
N ILE A 44 1.57 -12.04 -1.78
CA ILE A 44 2.78 -12.15 -0.96
C ILE A 44 3.39 -13.54 -1.12
N LYS A 45 2.58 -14.60 -0.99
CA LYS A 45 3.02 -15.99 -1.23
C LYS A 45 3.62 -16.17 -2.62
N THR A 46 2.92 -15.67 -3.65
CA THR A 46 3.39 -15.73 -5.03
C THR A 46 4.74 -15.05 -5.16
N TYR A 47 4.87 -13.81 -4.69
CA TYR A 47 6.10 -13.03 -4.84
C TYR A 47 7.29 -13.67 -4.11
N LEU A 48 7.12 -14.11 -2.86
CA LEU A 48 8.16 -14.78 -2.08
C LEU A 48 8.54 -16.14 -2.67
N GLY A 49 7.59 -16.84 -3.30
CA GLY A 49 7.80 -18.13 -3.94
C GLY A 49 8.38 -18.06 -5.36
N LEU A 50 8.54 -16.87 -5.93
CA LEU A 50 9.13 -16.73 -7.27
C LEU A 50 10.60 -17.18 -7.28
N PRO A 51 11.08 -17.76 -8.40
CA PRO A 51 12.48 -18.16 -8.52
C PRO A 51 13.44 -16.99 -8.26
N LYS A 52 14.60 -17.26 -7.64
CA LYS A 52 15.67 -16.27 -7.39
C LYS A 52 16.05 -15.44 -8.62
N ARG A 53 15.97 -16.00 -9.82
CA ARG A 53 16.22 -15.27 -11.09
C ARG A 53 15.23 -14.14 -11.37
N VAL A 54 14.05 -14.15 -10.74
CA VAL A 54 13.01 -13.13 -10.89
C VAL A 54 13.09 -12.09 -9.77
N THR A 55 13.13 -12.52 -8.51
CA THR A 55 13.03 -11.64 -7.34
C THR A 55 14.35 -11.39 -6.61
N LYS A 56 15.40 -12.15 -6.94
CA LYS A 56 16.70 -12.21 -6.23
C LYS A 56 16.62 -12.73 -4.79
N ILE A 57 15.42 -13.10 -4.32
CA ILE A 57 15.20 -13.71 -3.02
C ILE A 57 15.74 -15.14 -3.02
N ASN A 58 16.44 -15.51 -1.94
CA ASN A 58 17.03 -16.83 -1.77
C ASN A 58 16.44 -17.50 -0.54
N LEU A 59 15.22 -18.03 -0.67
CA LEU A 59 14.55 -18.83 0.33
C LEU A 59 14.64 -20.31 -0.05
N SER A 60 15.01 -21.17 0.91
CA SER A 60 14.85 -22.60 0.73
C SER A 60 13.37 -22.96 0.69
N ARG A 61 13.06 -24.11 0.08
CA ARG A 61 11.68 -24.62 0.04
C ARG A 61 11.10 -24.80 1.45
N ARG A 62 11.92 -25.21 2.41
CA ARG A 62 11.50 -25.42 3.80
C ARG A 62 11.13 -24.09 4.46
N GLU A 63 12.01 -23.09 4.38
CA GLU A 63 11.74 -21.74 4.91
C GLU A 63 10.50 -21.12 4.28
N TYR A 64 10.34 -21.25 2.97
CA TYR A 64 9.14 -20.76 2.28
C TYR A 64 7.85 -21.39 2.82
N LEU A 65 7.85 -22.71 3.05
CA LEU A 65 6.68 -23.42 3.58
C LEU A 65 6.38 -22.98 5.01
N GLU A 66 7.40 -22.87 5.87
CA GLU A 66 7.29 -22.37 7.25
C GLU A 66 6.71 -20.94 7.27
N ILE A 67 7.20 -20.05 6.41
CA ILE A 67 6.68 -18.68 6.27
C ILE A 67 5.20 -18.67 5.85
N CYS A 68 4.79 -19.61 4.99
CA CYS A 68 3.42 -19.68 4.47
C CYS A 68 2.37 -20.18 5.49
N GLU A 69 2.79 -20.65 6.66
CA GLU A 69 1.90 -21.16 7.72
C GLU A 69 1.08 -20.06 8.39
N SER A 70 1.57 -18.82 8.40
CA SER A 70 0.85 -17.71 9.02
C SER A 70 1.01 -16.39 8.28
N PHE A 71 -0.03 -15.56 8.33
CA PHE A 71 -0.03 -14.23 7.72
C PHE A 71 1.03 -13.29 8.31
N PRO A 72 1.25 -13.22 9.64
CA PRO A 72 2.32 -12.41 10.21
C PRO A 72 3.70 -12.78 9.66
N GLN A 73 4.01 -14.07 9.54
CA GLN A 73 5.29 -14.53 8.98
C GLN A 73 5.46 -14.12 7.50
N LEU A 74 4.38 -14.08 6.71
CA LEU A 74 4.41 -13.57 5.35
C LEU A 74 4.77 -12.09 5.31
N LEU A 75 4.22 -11.28 6.21
CA LEU A 75 4.53 -9.85 6.31
C LEU A 75 5.99 -9.63 6.73
N ASP A 76 6.46 -10.36 7.75
CA ASP A 76 7.85 -10.29 8.21
C ASP A 76 8.84 -10.68 7.11
N ALA A 77 8.57 -11.78 6.39
CA ALA A 77 9.40 -12.23 5.29
C ALA A 77 9.42 -11.22 4.13
N LEU A 78 8.27 -10.59 3.84
CA LEU A 78 8.19 -9.57 2.80
C LEU A 78 8.99 -8.32 3.18
N GLU A 79 8.92 -7.91 4.44
CA GLU A 79 9.74 -6.80 4.94
C GLU A 79 11.23 -7.13 4.88
N GLN A 80 11.62 -8.33 5.31
CA GLN A 80 13.02 -8.76 5.33
C GLN A 80 13.62 -8.86 3.91
N HIS A 81 12.86 -9.41 2.96
CA HIS A 81 13.41 -9.76 1.64
C HIS A 81 13.07 -8.77 0.53
N ALA A 82 12.09 -7.88 0.75
CA ALA A 82 11.53 -7.02 -0.28
C ALA A 82 11.02 -5.68 0.27
N ALA A 83 11.71 -5.11 1.28
CA ALA A 83 11.38 -3.80 1.85
C ALA A 83 11.21 -2.69 0.78
N ASP A 84 11.96 -2.75 -0.32
CA ASP A 84 11.85 -1.80 -1.44
C ASP A 84 10.47 -1.81 -2.10
N LYS A 85 9.75 -2.94 -2.03
CA LYS A 85 8.39 -3.11 -2.54
C LYS A 85 7.33 -2.53 -1.60
N LEU A 86 7.70 -2.20 -0.36
CA LEU A 86 6.77 -1.70 0.65
C LEU A 86 6.76 -0.17 0.76
N ASN A 87 7.53 0.52 -0.07
CA ASN A 87 7.50 1.98 -0.13
C ASN A 87 6.04 2.47 -0.28
N GLY A 88 5.60 3.33 0.65
CA GLY A 88 4.24 3.90 0.69
C GLY A 88 3.13 2.96 1.21
N ILE A 89 3.46 1.76 1.68
CA ILE A 89 2.52 0.79 2.25
C ILE A 89 2.99 0.42 3.66
N ASP A 90 2.13 0.58 4.65
CA ASP A 90 2.39 0.13 6.02
C ASP A 90 1.84 -1.29 6.21
N LEU A 91 2.71 -2.25 6.59
CA LEU A 91 2.30 -3.63 6.83
C LEU A 91 1.35 -3.76 8.01
N GLY A 92 1.42 -2.85 8.99
CA GLY A 92 0.48 -2.83 10.12
C GLY A 92 -0.96 -2.54 9.67
N GLU A 93 -1.15 -1.81 8.58
CA GLU A 93 -2.48 -1.57 7.99
C GLU A 93 -3.02 -2.83 7.31
N ILE A 94 -2.15 -3.52 6.57
CA ILE A 94 -2.48 -4.80 5.95
C ILE A 94 -2.85 -5.83 7.03
N GLU A 95 -2.08 -5.90 8.12
CA GLU A 95 -2.38 -6.76 9.26
C GLU A 95 -3.69 -6.38 9.95
N TRP A 96 -3.98 -5.08 10.10
CA TRP A 96 -5.25 -4.61 10.65
C TRP A 96 -6.44 -5.07 9.80
N TYR A 97 -6.36 -4.91 8.48
CA TYR A 97 -7.42 -5.38 7.58
C TYR A 97 -7.56 -6.90 7.56
N HIS A 98 -6.46 -7.64 7.68
CA HIS A 98 -6.50 -9.08 7.85
C HIS A 98 -7.25 -9.51 9.13
N ARG A 99 -7.06 -8.79 10.24
CA ARG A 99 -7.84 -9.02 11.48
C ARG A 99 -9.33 -8.72 11.28
N VAL A 100 -9.67 -7.62 10.62
CA VAL A 100 -11.08 -7.30 10.27
C VAL A 100 -11.71 -8.43 9.45
N ARG A 101 -10.98 -9.00 8.48
CA ARG A 101 -11.45 -10.18 7.74
C ARG A 101 -11.69 -11.38 8.65
N ASN A 102 -10.77 -11.66 9.59
CA ASN A 102 -10.92 -12.80 10.49
C ASN A 102 -12.16 -12.68 11.39
N GLU A 103 -12.46 -11.48 11.85
CA GLU A 103 -13.70 -11.20 12.61
C GLU A 103 -14.96 -11.51 11.78
N LEU A 104 -14.98 -11.13 10.50
CA LEU A 104 -16.10 -11.41 9.58
C LEU A 104 -16.31 -12.91 9.32
N TYR A 105 -15.26 -13.73 9.47
CA TYR A 105 -15.33 -15.20 9.34
C TYR A 105 -15.82 -15.88 10.63
N HIS A 106 -15.37 -15.39 11.78
CA HIS A 106 -15.59 -16.08 13.06
C HIS A 106 -16.87 -15.65 13.79
N GLN A 107 -17.39 -14.46 13.50
CA GLN A 107 -18.64 -14.01 14.09
C GLN A 107 -19.83 -14.37 13.17
N GLY A 108 -20.31 -15.62 13.20
CA GLY A 108 -21.40 -16.13 12.34
C GLY A 108 -22.79 -15.44 12.46
N ASN A 109 -22.86 -14.27 13.08
CA ASN A 109 -24.05 -13.44 13.37
C ASN A 109 -24.37 -12.41 12.27
N GLY A 110 -23.76 -12.51 11.09
CA GLY A 110 -24.16 -11.69 9.94
C GLY A 110 -23.60 -10.27 9.93
N LEU A 111 -22.55 -9.98 10.71
CA LEU A 111 -21.82 -8.70 10.66
C LEU A 111 -21.29 -8.40 9.25
N THR A 112 -21.59 -7.22 8.74
CA THR A 112 -21.02 -6.71 7.49
C THR A 112 -19.99 -5.63 7.78
N VAL A 113 -19.25 -5.23 6.75
CA VAL A 113 -18.23 -4.19 6.82
C VAL A 113 -18.68 -2.99 6.00
N GLU A 114 -18.39 -1.79 6.51
CA GLU A 114 -18.68 -0.55 5.81
C GLU A 114 -17.99 -0.52 4.44
N ARG A 115 -18.73 -0.08 3.42
CA ARG A 115 -18.25 -0.01 2.03
C ARG A 115 -16.92 0.73 1.92
N ASP A 116 -16.78 1.84 2.63
CA ASP A 116 -15.60 2.70 2.55
C ASP A 116 -14.35 2.00 3.12
N LYS A 117 -14.48 1.18 4.16
CA LYS A 117 -13.38 0.35 4.67
C LYS A 117 -12.90 -0.67 3.65
N VAL A 118 -13.83 -1.34 2.96
CA VAL A 118 -13.48 -2.29 1.89
C VAL A 118 -12.81 -1.58 0.72
N LYS A 119 -13.27 -0.36 0.40
CA LYS A 119 -12.70 0.46 -0.68
C LYS A 119 -11.26 0.89 -0.38
N VAL A 120 -11.00 1.34 0.84
CA VAL A 120 -9.63 1.67 1.28
C VAL A 120 -8.72 0.45 1.19
N TYR A 121 -9.17 -0.72 1.68
CA TYR A 121 -8.36 -1.93 1.59
C TYR A 121 -8.11 -2.36 0.14
N ALA A 122 -9.12 -2.24 -0.72
CA ALA A 122 -9.00 -2.49 -2.15
C ALA A 122 -7.92 -1.61 -2.81
N GLU A 123 -7.85 -0.32 -2.47
CA GLU A 123 -6.81 0.57 -3.01
C GLU A 123 -5.42 0.23 -2.46
N LEU A 124 -5.29 -0.15 -1.17
CA LEU A 124 -4.03 -0.67 -0.63
C LEU A 124 -3.58 -1.95 -1.34
N ALA A 125 -4.50 -2.91 -1.55
CA ALA A 125 -4.21 -4.16 -2.24
C ALA A 125 -3.76 -3.92 -3.69
N LYS A 126 -4.36 -2.94 -4.39
CA LYS A 126 -3.93 -2.54 -5.74
C LYS A 126 -2.52 -1.92 -5.73
N LEU A 127 -2.19 -1.09 -4.75
CA LEU A 127 -0.84 -0.53 -4.62
C LEU A 127 0.18 -1.62 -4.32
N LEU A 128 -0.15 -2.57 -3.44
CA LEU A 128 0.70 -3.72 -3.15
C LEU A 128 0.93 -4.57 -4.40
N PHE A 129 -0.13 -4.89 -5.14
CA PHE A 129 -0.05 -5.62 -6.40
C PHE A 129 0.89 -4.92 -7.40
N LYS A 130 0.72 -3.61 -7.58
CA LYS A 130 1.57 -2.80 -8.45
C LYS A 130 3.02 -2.80 -7.98
N ASN A 131 3.27 -2.66 -6.68
CA ASN A 131 4.62 -2.64 -6.15
C ASN A 131 5.33 -3.99 -6.31
N LEU A 132 4.65 -5.11 -6.00
CA LEU A 132 5.23 -6.45 -6.08
C LEU A 132 5.51 -6.87 -7.53
N PHE A 133 4.57 -6.63 -8.45
CA PHE A 133 4.67 -7.17 -9.80
C PHE A 133 5.04 -6.15 -10.87
N GLY A 134 4.96 -4.86 -10.59
CA GLY A 134 5.24 -3.80 -11.56
C GLY A 134 4.15 -3.61 -12.62
N PHE A 135 2.96 -4.19 -12.42
CA PHE A 135 1.82 -4.07 -13.34
C PHE A 135 0.63 -3.43 -12.64
N ASP A 136 -0.05 -2.53 -13.35
CA ASP A 136 -1.38 -2.08 -12.93
C ASP A 136 -2.41 -3.20 -13.16
N LEU A 137 -3.28 -3.39 -12.16
CA LEU A 137 -4.43 -4.26 -12.30
C LEU A 137 -5.38 -3.63 -13.33
N GLN A 138 -5.72 -4.39 -14.37
CA GLN A 138 -6.73 -3.92 -15.33
C GLN A 138 -8.09 -4.08 -14.67
N ILE A 139 -8.74 -2.96 -14.39
CA ILE A 139 -10.10 -2.91 -13.88
C ILE A 139 -10.98 -2.46 -15.05
N PRO A 140 -12.10 -3.14 -15.34
CA PRO A 140 -13.04 -2.70 -16.38
C PRO A 140 -13.45 -1.23 -16.19
N GLU A 141 -13.48 -0.47 -17.29
CA GLU A 141 -13.79 0.97 -17.31
C GLU A 141 -15.14 1.31 -16.65
N GLY A 142 -15.21 2.48 -16.00
CA GLY A 142 -16.42 2.99 -15.34
C GLY A 142 -16.19 3.67 -13.98
N GLU A 143 -14.98 3.60 -13.43
CA GLU A 143 -14.61 4.34 -12.23
C GLU A 143 -13.99 5.67 -12.63
N GLY A 144 -14.72 6.76 -12.43
CA GLY A 144 -14.11 8.09 -12.35
C GLY A 144 -12.97 8.07 -11.34
N THR A 145 -11.94 8.90 -11.55
CA THR A 145 -10.83 8.97 -10.62
C THR A 145 -11.33 9.40 -9.24
N ASP A 146 -11.34 8.45 -8.31
CA ASP A 146 -11.72 8.70 -6.94
C ASP A 146 -10.57 9.39 -6.21
N VAL A 147 -10.89 10.46 -5.47
CA VAL A 147 -9.91 11.27 -4.75
C VAL A 147 -9.04 10.45 -3.80
N LEU A 148 -9.59 9.37 -3.23
CA LEU A 148 -8.85 8.41 -2.41
C LEU A 148 -7.72 7.74 -3.19
N ARG A 149 -8.03 7.24 -4.39
CA ARG A 149 -7.04 6.61 -5.27
C ARG A 149 -5.97 7.61 -5.67
N GLU A 150 -6.38 8.79 -6.14
CA GLU A 150 -5.45 9.84 -6.54
C GLU A 150 -4.50 10.23 -5.39
N PHE A 151 -5.06 10.39 -4.19
CA PHE A 151 -4.30 10.68 -2.98
C PHE A 151 -3.32 9.57 -2.62
N LEU A 152 -3.76 8.30 -2.57
CA LEU A 152 -2.88 7.19 -2.22
C LEU A 152 -1.77 6.96 -3.26
N VAL A 153 -2.05 7.18 -4.54
CA VAL A 153 -1.04 7.14 -5.61
C VAL A 153 -0.03 8.29 -5.48
N ALA A 154 -0.51 9.51 -5.22
CA ALA A 154 0.36 10.65 -4.98
C ALA A 154 1.23 10.42 -3.73
N TRP A 155 0.65 9.89 -2.66
CA TRP A 155 1.33 9.54 -1.42
C TRP A 155 2.41 8.49 -1.65
N LEU A 156 2.09 7.43 -2.40
CA LEU A 156 3.04 6.39 -2.80
C LEU A 156 4.24 6.99 -3.55
N LYS A 157 3.99 7.95 -4.45
CA LYS A 157 5.05 8.64 -5.18
C LYS A 157 5.95 9.42 -4.23
N LEU A 158 5.37 10.24 -3.34
CA LEU A 158 6.11 10.99 -2.32
C LEU A 158 6.99 10.06 -1.47
N ALA A 159 6.40 8.96 -0.97
CA ALA A 159 7.08 7.96 -0.16
C ALA A 159 8.29 7.36 -0.89
N LYS A 160 8.13 6.99 -2.17
CA LYS A 160 9.23 6.46 -2.99
C LYS A 160 10.35 7.47 -3.19
N THR A 161 10.01 8.74 -3.46
CA THR A 161 11.00 9.81 -3.63
C THR A 161 11.82 10.02 -2.35
N ILE A 162 11.16 10.04 -1.20
CA ILE A 162 11.84 10.19 0.10
C ILE A 162 12.70 8.96 0.41
N SER A 163 12.17 7.74 0.23
CA SER A 163 12.94 6.51 0.45
C SER A 163 14.16 6.41 -0.47
N ALA A 164 14.04 6.79 -1.74
CA ALA A 164 15.17 6.77 -2.66
C ALA A 164 16.30 7.71 -2.19
N PHE A 165 15.93 8.89 -1.68
CA PHE A 165 16.89 9.82 -1.09
C PHE A 165 17.55 9.26 0.17
N THR A 166 16.77 8.74 1.13
CA THR A 166 17.32 8.25 2.39
C THR A 166 18.28 7.09 2.16
N ILE A 167 17.95 6.15 1.26
CA ILE A 167 18.81 5.04 0.87
C ILE A 167 20.12 5.56 0.25
N LYS A 168 20.05 6.54 -0.66
CA LYS A 168 21.24 7.12 -1.31
C LYS A 168 22.20 7.77 -0.31
N GLN A 169 21.67 8.37 0.75
CA GLN A 169 22.46 8.97 1.82
C GLN A 169 22.91 7.98 2.91
N GLY A 170 22.69 6.68 2.72
CA GLY A 170 23.09 5.64 3.67
C GLY A 170 22.20 5.54 4.91
N TYR A 171 21.04 6.19 4.91
CA TYR A 171 20.06 6.05 5.98
C TYR A 171 19.20 4.80 5.77
N SER A 172 19.14 3.92 6.77
CA SER A 172 18.31 2.71 6.76
C SER A 172 16.82 2.97 7.09
N TYR A 173 16.32 4.19 6.90
CA TYR A 173 14.93 4.53 7.22
C TYR A 173 13.99 4.10 6.09
N SER A 174 13.15 3.09 6.36
CA SER A 174 11.97 2.83 5.52
C SER A 174 10.90 3.86 5.84
N PHE A 175 10.52 4.67 4.85
CA PHE A 175 9.40 5.61 4.95
C PHE A 175 8.07 4.91 5.26
N SER A 176 7.97 3.60 5.01
CA SER A 176 6.74 2.82 5.15
C SER A 176 6.11 2.86 6.54
N ARG A 177 6.89 3.08 7.61
CA ARG A 177 6.40 2.94 8.99
C ARG A 177 5.88 4.23 9.62
N ARG A 178 6.44 5.41 9.29
CA ARG A 178 6.04 6.73 9.83
C ARG A 178 6.85 7.88 9.22
N PHE A 179 6.22 9.01 8.86
CA PHE A 179 6.96 10.27 8.77
C PHE A 179 7.35 10.68 10.20
N SER A 180 8.64 10.69 10.50
CA SER A 180 9.14 10.95 11.86
C SER A 180 9.79 12.32 11.94
N SER A 181 9.83 12.90 13.14
CA SER A 181 10.57 14.14 13.41
C SER A 181 12.03 14.04 12.96
N LYS A 182 12.67 12.89 13.17
CA LYS A 182 14.04 12.63 12.72
C LYS A 182 14.18 12.66 11.20
N LEU A 183 13.23 12.09 10.47
CA LEU A 183 13.22 12.16 9.00
C LEU A 183 13.00 13.59 8.52
N ALA A 184 12.08 14.33 9.15
CA ALA A 184 11.87 15.74 8.87
C ALA A 184 13.15 16.57 9.09
N ASP A 185 13.87 16.33 10.19
CA ASP A 185 15.15 16.99 10.49
C ASP A 185 16.22 16.69 9.44
N ILE A 186 16.30 15.43 8.97
CA ILE A 186 17.23 15.04 7.91
C ILE A 186 16.89 15.81 6.61
N LEU A 187 15.63 15.80 6.18
CA LEU A 187 15.24 16.46 4.92
C LEU A 187 15.46 17.99 4.98
N VAL A 188 15.22 18.61 6.15
CA VAL A 188 15.44 20.05 6.37
C VAL A 188 16.92 20.39 6.44
N SER A 189 17.73 19.62 7.18
CA SER A 189 19.16 19.87 7.31
C SER A 189 19.92 19.71 5.98
N GLN A 190 19.40 18.90 5.07
CA GLN A 190 19.91 18.71 3.72
C GLN A 190 19.38 19.76 2.71
N GLY A 191 18.56 20.71 3.16
CA GLY A 191 18.02 21.78 2.32
C GLY A 191 17.03 21.32 1.25
N LEU A 192 16.51 20.09 1.35
CA LEU A 192 15.55 19.55 0.38
C LEU A 192 14.15 20.14 0.57
N ILE A 193 13.78 20.42 1.81
CA ILE A 193 12.51 21.04 2.18
C ILE A 193 12.75 22.06 3.30
N ASP A 194 11.84 23.01 3.43
CA ASP A 194 11.81 23.89 4.59
C ASP A 194 11.00 23.28 5.76
N ARG A 195 11.05 23.93 6.93
CA ARG A 195 10.31 23.47 8.12
C ARG A 195 8.80 23.49 7.91
N ILE A 196 8.28 24.40 7.08
CA ILE A 196 6.85 24.52 6.81
C ILE A 196 6.37 23.30 6.01
N THR A 197 7.11 22.94 4.97
CA THR A 197 6.89 21.77 4.14
C THR A 197 6.98 20.49 4.96
N ALA A 198 7.93 20.40 5.89
CA ALA A 198 8.03 19.25 6.80
C ALA A 198 6.78 19.09 7.68
N ILE A 199 6.24 20.18 8.23
CA ILE A 199 4.99 20.17 8.99
C ILE A 199 3.81 19.75 8.09
N GLU A 200 3.79 20.22 6.84
CA GLU A 200 2.74 19.85 5.90
C GLU A 200 2.76 18.35 5.56
N ILE A 201 3.94 17.74 5.39
CA ILE A 201 4.06 16.29 5.17
C ILE A 201 3.52 15.51 6.38
N GLU A 202 3.83 15.94 7.60
CA GLU A 202 3.29 15.33 8.83
C GLU A 202 1.75 15.43 8.88
N ASN A 203 1.18 16.60 8.54
CA ASN A 203 -0.27 16.78 8.47
C ASN A 203 -0.91 15.83 7.44
N LEU A 204 -0.31 15.72 6.25
CA LEU A 204 -0.77 14.81 5.20
C LEU A 204 -0.66 13.33 5.62
N TRP A 205 0.39 12.97 6.36
CA TRP A 205 0.54 11.63 6.95
C TRP A 205 -0.57 11.33 7.96
N GLN A 206 -0.91 12.28 8.83
CA GLN A 206 -1.99 12.12 9.80
C GLN A 206 -3.35 11.94 9.12
N ILE A 207 -3.65 12.74 8.08
CA ILE A 207 -4.87 12.60 7.27
C ILE A 207 -4.92 11.20 6.65
N ARG A 208 -3.81 10.77 6.03
CA ARG A 208 -3.69 9.44 5.41
C ARG A 208 -4.00 8.34 6.42
N ASN A 209 -3.39 8.37 7.60
CA ASN A 209 -3.59 7.33 8.61
C ASN A 209 -5.03 7.29 9.13
N LYS A 210 -5.65 8.45 9.39
CA LYS A 210 -7.06 8.48 9.82
C LYS A 210 -7.99 7.88 8.77
N VAL A 211 -7.74 8.18 7.49
CA VAL A 211 -8.48 7.60 6.37
C VAL A 211 -8.23 6.10 6.27
N VAL A 212 -6.98 5.65 6.33
CA VAL A 212 -6.65 4.22 6.15
C VAL A 212 -7.20 3.36 7.27
N HIS A 213 -7.13 3.83 8.51
CA HIS A 213 -7.69 3.11 9.66
C HIS A 213 -9.21 3.30 9.80
N GLY A 214 -9.86 4.01 8.88
CA GLY A 214 -11.30 4.25 8.91
C GLY A 214 -11.77 5.07 10.12
N ILE A 215 -10.89 5.91 10.68
CA ILE A 215 -11.22 6.89 11.73
C ILE A 215 -11.99 8.06 11.12
N ASP A 216 -11.57 8.50 9.92
CA ASP A 216 -12.23 9.56 9.17
C ASP A 216 -12.79 9.02 7.83
N ASP A 217 -13.90 9.59 7.36
CA ASP A 217 -14.38 9.37 6.00
C ASP A 217 -13.48 10.11 5.00
N TYR A 218 -12.91 9.38 4.03
CA TYR A 218 -12.07 9.98 3.01
C TYR A 218 -12.82 11.03 2.16
N LYS A 219 -14.15 10.95 2.06
CA LYS A 219 -14.96 11.93 1.30
C LYS A 219 -14.95 13.32 1.93
N THR A 220 -14.71 13.40 3.24
CA THR A 220 -14.63 14.67 3.97
C THR A 220 -13.18 15.07 4.24
N SER A 221 -12.31 14.09 4.48
CA SER A 221 -10.89 14.33 4.79
C SER A 221 -10.00 14.53 3.57
N LEU A 222 -10.39 14.03 2.40
CA LEU A 222 -9.64 14.19 1.15
C LEU A 222 -10.40 15.06 0.16
N ASN A 223 -9.65 15.90 -0.54
CA ASN A 223 -10.13 16.71 -1.65
C ASN A 223 -9.01 16.87 -2.69
N PRO A 224 -9.32 17.39 -3.89
CA PRO A 224 -8.30 17.60 -4.93
C PRO A 224 -7.13 18.50 -4.49
N GLU A 225 -7.33 19.42 -3.54
CA GLU A 225 -6.24 20.25 -3.01
C GLU A 225 -5.26 19.41 -2.16
N THR A 226 -5.74 18.46 -1.36
CA THR A 226 -4.88 17.51 -0.64
C THR A 226 -4.00 16.72 -1.62
N VAL A 227 -4.56 16.26 -2.73
CA VAL A 227 -3.81 15.56 -3.79
C VAL A 227 -2.78 16.49 -4.44
N LYS A 228 -3.17 17.72 -4.80
CA LYS A 228 -2.26 18.73 -5.37
C LYS A 228 -1.09 19.04 -4.45
N LYS A 229 -1.34 19.17 -3.14
CA LYS A 229 -0.29 19.41 -2.14
C LYS A 229 0.74 18.30 -2.11
N VAL A 230 0.31 17.03 -2.03
CA VAL A 230 1.23 15.88 -2.06
C VAL A 230 2.08 15.90 -3.34
N ASN A 231 1.45 16.15 -4.50
CA ASN A 231 2.15 16.23 -5.77
C ASN A 231 3.15 17.41 -5.83
N ALA A 232 2.77 18.58 -5.32
CA ALA A 232 3.64 19.76 -5.29
C ALA A 232 4.89 19.52 -4.43
N ILE A 233 4.72 18.94 -3.24
CA ILE A 233 5.84 18.57 -2.36
C ILE A 233 6.73 17.53 -3.04
N THR A 234 6.13 16.53 -3.68
CA THR A 234 6.88 15.50 -4.42
C THR A 234 7.72 16.12 -5.54
N GLN A 235 7.15 17.04 -6.32
CA GLN A 235 7.87 17.73 -7.39
C GLN A 235 8.99 18.63 -6.85
N GLN A 236 8.76 19.32 -5.73
CA GLN A 236 9.80 20.11 -5.07
C GLN A 236 10.98 19.23 -4.66
N LEU A 237 10.70 18.08 -4.03
CA LEU A 237 11.73 17.10 -3.66
C LEU A 237 12.47 16.57 -4.90
N GLU A 238 11.75 16.15 -5.94
CA GLU A 238 12.37 15.66 -7.18
C GLU A 238 13.31 16.69 -7.82
N ARG A 239 12.90 17.97 -7.87
CA ARG A 239 13.75 19.07 -8.38
C ARG A 239 15.00 19.25 -7.53
N LYS A 240 14.84 19.32 -6.21
CA LYS A 240 15.98 19.47 -5.29
C LYS A 240 16.94 18.30 -5.35
N LEU A 241 16.44 17.08 -5.53
CA LEU A 241 17.26 15.89 -5.71
C LEU A 241 18.07 15.93 -7.01
N SER A 242 17.47 16.42 -8.11
CA SER A 242 18.19 16.61 -9.38
C SER A 242 19.23 17.73 -9.36
N GLU A 243 19.12 18.70 -8.44
CA GLU A 243 20.11 19.77 -8.25
C GLU A 243 21.34 19.31 -7.44
N VAL A 244 21.21 18.22 -6.67
CA VAL A 244 22.24 17.67 -5.78
C VAL A 244 22.98 16.48 -6.42
N GLU A 245 22.52 16.02 -7.58
CA GLU A 245 23.15 14.99 -8.44
C GLU A 245 24.19 15.57 -9.40
#